data_AF-A0A3A5VA44-F1
#
_entry.id   AF-A0A3A5VA44-F1
#
_cell.length_a   1.000
_cell.length_b   1.000
_cell.length_c   1.000
_cell.angle_alpha   90.00
_cell.angle_beta   90.00
_cell.angle_gamma   90.00
#
_symmetry.space_group_name_H-M   'P 1'
#
loop_
_entity.id
_entity.type
_entity.pdbx_description
1 polymer ?
#
loop_
_entity_poly.entity_id
_entity_poly.type
_entity_poly.pdbx_seq_one_letter_code
_entity_poly.pdbx_strand_id
1 'polypeptide(L)'
;MRGLAVFLAMLIVVPTLVHADQGLPDESIEIVEQAWPGEPIDNHLYMSWAALTQEVNDWSNDNPDIVELSSIGQSFLGKELWMVVLSDWSMDTKSDGTAKEIVYIDGGHHGNEYLGTALAWLTAKWYINEWNAENEEAIDVL
;
A
#
# COMPACT_ATOMS: atom_id res chain seq x y z
N MET A 1 4.41 59.04 -1.82
CA MET A 1 4.39 57.72 -2.46
C MET A 1 4.26 56.67 -1.36
N ARG A 2 3.09 56.06 -1.18
CA ARG A 2 2.88 54.98 -0.20
C ARG A 2 2.81 53.68 -1.01
N GLY A 3 3.81 52.81 -0.84
CA GLY A 3 3.89 51.54 -1.53
C GLY A 3 2.76 50.62 -1.09
N LEU A 4 2.02 50.09 -2.06
CA LEU A 4 0.94 49.13 -1.84
C LEU A 4 1.59 47.77 -1.58
N ALA A 5 1.47 47.24 -0.36
CA ALA A 5 1.84 45.87 -0.06
C ALA A 5 0.68 44.96 -0.51
N VAL A 6 0.95 44.06 -1.46
CA VAL A 6 0.02 43.02 -1.87
C VAL A 6 0.21 41.82 -0.95
N PHE A 7 -0.77 41.53 -0.11
CA PHE A 7 -0.83 40.28 0.64
C PHE A 7 -1.49 39.22 -0.25
N LEU A 8 -0.72 38.20 -0.63
CA LEU A 8 -1.25 37.00 -1.27
C LEU A 8 -1.81 36.09 -0.17
N ALA A 9 -3.13 36.10 0.02
CA ALA A 9 -3.80 35.13 0.87
C ALA A 9 -4.04 33.84 0.07
N MET A 10 -3.28 32.78 0.33
CA MET A 10 -3.65 31.44 -0.11
C MET A 10 -4.74 30.90 0.82
N LEU A 11 -5.95 30.76 0.28
CA LEU A 11 -7.05 30.07 0.93
C LEU A 11 -6.84 28.57 0.70
N ILE A 12 -6.34 27.85 1.71
CA ILE A 12 -6.35 26.38 1.69
C ILE A 12 -7.77 25.95 1.99
N VAL A 13 -8.54 25.62 0.95
CA VAL A 13 -9.83 24.95 1.11
C VAL A 13 -9.51 23.51 1.47
N VAL A 14 -9.49 23.21 2.76
CA VAL A 14 -9.57 21.83 3.24
C VAL A 14 -10.89 21.27 2.71
N PRO A 15 -10.92 20.16 1.96
CA PRO A 15 -12.18 19.54 1.60
C PRO A 15 -12.85 19.10 2.89
N THR A 16 -13.90 19.81 3.28
CA THR A 16 -14.84 19.32 4.28
C THR A 16 -15.45 18.05 3.70
N LEU A 17 -15.12 16.90 4.26
CA LEU A 17 -15.80 15.64 3.99
C LEU A 17 -17.29 15.87 4.28
N VAL A 18 -18.07 16.00 3.22
CA VAL A 18 -19.53 16.01 3.27
C VAL A 18 -19.93 14.61 3.70
N HIS A 19 -20.20 14.43 4.99
CA HIS A 19 -20.95 13.26 5.45
C HIS A 19 -22.38 13.47 4.97
N ALA A 20 -22.85 12.55 4.13
CA ALA A 20 -24.24 12.50 3.73
C ALA A 20 -25.08 12.16 4.97
N ASP A 21 -25.59 13.19 5.62
CA ASP A 21 -26.62 13.11 6.65
C ASP A 21 -27.90 12.53 6.02
N GLN A 22 -28.10 11.21 6.15
CA GLN A 22 -29.37 10.55 5.91
C GLN A 22 -30.05 10.41 7.27
N GLY A 23 -30.81 11.42 7.66
CA GLY A 23 -31.46 11.55 8.96
C GLY A 23 -32.22 10.31 9.43
N LEU A 24 -31.56 9.51 10.26
CA LEU A 24 -32.14 8.45 11.08
C LEU A 24 -31.91 8.79 12.55
N PRO A 25 -32.85 8.44 13.45
CA PRO A 25 -32.89 8.98 14.80
C PRO A 25 -31.75 8.44 15.67
N ASP A 26 -31.29 9.35 16.53
CA ASP A 26 -30.31 9.22 17.60
C ASP A 26 -30.61 8.05 18.56
N GLU A 27 -30.06 6.88 18.26
CA GLU A 27 -29.66 5.90 19.26
C GLU A 27 -28.27 5.39 18.86
N SER A 28 -27.32 5.53 19.78
CA SER A 28 -25.90 5.18 19.65
C SER A 28 -25.68 3.79 19.04
N ILE A 29 -25.43 3.74 17.74
CA ILE A 29 -24.79 2.62 17.07
C ILE A 29 -23.35 3.08 16.86
N GLU A 30 -22.42 2.53 17.64
CA GLU A 30 -21.02 2.49 17.20
C GLU A 30 -21.05 1.92 15.79
N ILE A 31 -20.70 2.73 14.79
CA ILE A 31 -20.36 2.21 13.47
C ILE A 31 -19.03 1.48 13.67
N VAL A 32 -19.13 0.27 14.21
CA VAL A 32 -18.17 -0.77 13.92
C VAL A 32 -18.38 -1.01 12.44
N GLU A 33 -17.59 -0.32 11.62
CA GLU A 33 -17.35 -0.71 10.24
C GLU A 33 -17.16 -2.22 10.29
N GLN A 34 -18.07 -2.96 9.67
CA GLN A 34 -18.10 -4.42 9.74
C GLN A 34 -16.93 -4.96 8.91
N ALA A 35 -15.70 -4.68 9.35
CA ALA A 35 -14.50 -5.32 8.87
C ALA A 35 -14.60 -6.78 9.31
N TRP A 36 -14.53 -7.70 8.34
CA TRP A 36 -14.35 -9.10 8.69
C TRP A 36 -13.07 -9.24 9.55
N PRO A 37 -13.00 -10.19 10.50
CA PRO A 37 -11.77 -10.40 11.26
C PRO A 37 -10.59 -10.63 10.31
N GLY A 38 -9.59 -9.74 10.36
CA GLY A 38 -8.44 -9.75 9.46
C GLY A 38 -8.63 -9.01 8.13
N GLU A 39 -9.73 -8.30 7.91
CA GLU A 39 -9.86 -7.45 6.72
C GLU A 39 -8.89 -6.27 6.78
N PRO A 40 -8.05 -6.09 5.74
CA PRO A 40 -7.23 -4.90 5.62
C PRO A 40 -8.14 -3.67 5.54
N ILE A 41 -7.77 -2.60 6.26
CA ILE A 41 -8.48 -1.31 6.29
C ILE A 41 -8.69 -0.72 4.87
N ASP A 42 -7.94 -1.21 3.88
CA ASP A 42 -7.89 -0.71 2.49
C ASP A 42 -8.48 -1.68 1.44
N ASN A 43 -9.32 -2.65 1.86
CA ASN A 43 -9.88 -3.69 0.98
C ASN A 43 -10.82 -3.19 -0.14
N HIS A 44 -11.16 -1.90 -0.17
CA HIS A 44 -11.96 -1.26 -1.21
C HIS A 44 -11.16 -0.28 -2.09
N LEU A 45 -9.84 -0.17 -1.90
CA LEU A 45 -9.03 0.79 -2.63
C LEU A 45 -8.72 0.32 -4.04
N TYR A 46 -9.11 1.13 -5.03
CA TYR A 46 -8.64 1.01 -6.40
C TYR A 46 -7.44 1.91 -6.62
N MET A 47 -6.27 1.30 -6.83
CA MET A 47 -5.05 2.02 -7.09
C MET A 47 -4.85 2.28 -8.57
N SER A 48 -4.62 3.54 -8.91
CA SER A 48 -4.06 3.88 -10.22
C SER A 48 -2.62 3.38 -10.33
N TRP A 49 -2.12 3.20 -11.55
CA TRP A 49 -0.69 2.89 -11.77
C TRP A 49 0.24 3.92 -11.11
N ALA A 50 -0.14 5.21 -11.08
CA ALA A 50 0.67 6.25 -10.45
C ALA A 50 0.71 6.10 -8.93
N ALA A 51 -0.42 5.74 -8.31
CA ALA A 51 -0.49 5.45 -6.88
C ALA A 51 0.33 4.20 -6.53
N LEU A 52 0.19 3.12 -7.30
CA LEU A 52 1.01 1.90 -7.14
C LEU A 52 2.49 2.21 -7.26
N THR A 53 2.86 3.00 -8.27
CA THR A 53 4.27 3.39 -8.50
C THR A 53 4.83 4.16 -7.32
N GLN A 54 4.08 5.12 -6.78
CA GLN A 54 4.51 5.88 -5.60
C GLN A 54 4.70 4.94 -4.41
N GLU A 55 3.69 4.12 -4.08
CA GLU A 55 3.72 3.30 -2.87
C GLU A 55 4.83 2.23 -2.90
N VAL A 56 5.05 1.54 -4.03
CA VAL A 56 6.13 0.55 -4.10
C VAL A 56 7.52 1.18 -4.01
N ASN A 57 7.69 2.42 -4.51
CA ASN A 57 8.94 3.16 -4.33
C ASN A 57 9.14 3.56 -2.88
N ASP A 58 8.09 4.05 -2.21
CA ASP A 58 8.14 4.40 -0.79
C ASP A 58 8.48 3.18 0.07
N TRP A 59 7.87 2.02 -0.19
CA TRP A 59 8.21 0.77 0.50
C TRP A 59 9.69 0.40 0.40
N SER A 60 10.28 0.50 -0.79
CA SER A 60 11.70 0.18 -0.99
C SER A 60 12.64 1.20 -0.33
N ASN A 61 12.26 2.48 -0.33
CA ASN A 61 13.05 3.52 0.33
C ASN A 61 13.00 3.39 1.86
N ASP A 62 11.84 3.04 2.40
CA ASP A 62 11.59 3.02 3.84
C ASP A 62 12.04 1.70 4.49
N ASN A 63 12.09 0.60 3.72
CA ASN A 63 12.39 -0.76 4.21
C ASN A 63 13.46 -1.46 3.36
N PRO A 64 14.66 -0.86 3.16
CA PRO A 64 15.68 -1.39 2.26
C PRO A 64 16.33 -2.70 2.76
N ASP A 65 16.12 -3.06 4.02
CA ASP A 65 16.54 -4.31 4.65
C ASP A 65 15.69 -5.51 4.20
N ILE A 66 14.45 -5.26 3.75
CA ILE A 66 13.54 -6.32 3.29
C ILE A 66 12.96 -6.15 1.90
N VAL A 67 12.93 -4.94 1.33
CA VAL A 67 12.26 -4.65 0.06
C VAL A 67 13.28 -4.32 -1.04
N GLU A 68 13.35 -5.20 -2.05
CA GLU A 68 13.99 -4.88 -3.32
C GLU A 68 12.93 -4.54 -4.37
N LEU A 69 13.01 -3.34 -4.95
CA LEU A 69 12.15 -2.90 -6.04
C LEU A 69 12.92 -2.88 -7.35
N SER A 70 12.37 -3.50 -8.38
CA SER A 70 12.88 -3.40 -9.75
C SER A 70 11.76 -3.21 -10.76
N SER A 71 12.11 -2.63 -11.91
CA SER A 71 11.27 -2.77 -13.10
C SER A 71 11.73 -3.98 -13.89
N ILE A 72 10.79 -4.87 -14.22
CA ILE A 72 11.03 -6.05 -15.08
C ILE A 72 10.76 -5.75 -16.56
N GLY A 73 10.50 -4.49 -16.91
CA GLY A 73 10.26 -4.03 -18.26
C GLY A 73 9.17 -2.97 -18.33
N GLN A 74 8.82 -2.57 -19.54
CA GLN A 74 7.76 -1.59 -19.78
C GLN A 74 6.60 -2.25 -20.54
N SER A 75 5.39 -1.86 -20.18
CA SER A 75 4.19 -2.14 -20.98
C SER A 75 4.25 -1.47 -22.35
N PHE A 76 3.32 -1.84 -23.24
CA PHE A 76 3.21 -1.26 -24.58
C PHE A 76 3.13 0.28 -24.59
N LEU A 77 2.52 0.89 -23.56
CA LEU A 77 2.38 2.34 -23.44
C LEU A 77 3.47 2.99 -22.56
N GLY A 78 4.59 2.30 -22.32
CA GLY A 78 5.75 2.85 -21.61
C GLY A 78 5.58 2.98 -20.09
N LYS A 79 4.64 2.23 -19.49
CA LYS A 79 4.54 2.13 -18.04
C LYS A 79 5.44 1.02 -17.51
N GLU A 80 6.23 1.31 -16.49
CA GLU A 80 7.04 0.31 -15.80
C GLU A 80 6.17 -0.82 -15.24
N LEU A 81 6.67 -2.05 -15.35
CA LEU A 81 6.14 -3.25 -14.76
C LEU A 81 6.95 -3.51 -13.49
N TRP A 82 6.38 -3.16 -12.34
CA TRP A 82 7.06 -3.23 -11.06
C TRP A 82 7.10 -4.66 -10.52
N MET A 83 8.24 -5.06 -10.00
CA MET A 83 8.44 -6.27 -9.19
C MET A 83 8.97 -5.85 -7.82
N VAL A 84 8.22 -6.20 -6.79
CA VAL A 84 8.61 -6.05 -5.38
C VAL A 84 9.02 -7.43 -4.89
N VAL A 85 10.26 -7.54 -4.42
CA VAL A 85 10.79 -8.77 -3.80
C VAL A 85 10.94 -8.49 -2.31
N LEU A 86 10.38 -9.39 -1.49
CA LEU A 86 10.46 -9.34 -0.04
C LEU A 86 11.33 -10.48 0.46
N SER A 87 12.35 -10.17 1.26
CA SER A 87 13.14 -11.16 2.00
C SER A 87 14.00 -10.46 3.06
N ASP A 88 14.28 -11.09 4.20
CA ASP A 88 15.35 -10.64 5.08
C ASP A 88 16.71 -10.79 4.38
N TRP A 89 17.22 -9.70 3.81
CA TRP A 89 18.48 -9.70 3.06
C TRP A 89 19.72 -9.84 3.94
N SER A 90 19.59 -9.89 5.27
CA SER A 90 20.70 -10.14 6.18
C SER A 90 21.08 -11.63 6.25
N MET A 91 20.22 -12.53 5.76
CA MET A 91 20.42 -13.98 5.80
C MET A 91 20.09 -14.66 4.48
N ASP A 92 20.88 -15.68 4.10
CA ASP A 92 20.64 -16.50 2.90
C ASP A 92 19.64 -17.65 3.15
N THR A 93 19.34 -17.95 4.41
CA THR A 93 18.47 -19.06 4.87
C THR A 93 17.47 -18.55 5.89
N LYS A 94 16.47 -19.36 6.23
CA LYS A 94 15.62 -19.14 7.41
C LYS A 94 16.43 -19.25 8.71
N SER A 95 15.82 -18.83 9.81
CA SER A 95 16.38 -18.92 11.16
C SER A 95 16.75 -20.36 11.58
N ASP A 96 16.04 -21.37 11.06
CA ASP A 96 16.32 -22.79 11.30
C ASP A 96 17.37 -23.41 10.36
N GLY A 97 17.94 -22.60 9.46
CA GLY A 97 18.95 -23.00 8.47
C GLY A 97 18.39 -23.66 7.21
N THR A 98 17.08 -23.75 7.04
CA THR A 98 16.45 -24.24 5.81
C THR A 98 16.42 -23.16 4.72
N ALA A 99 16.27 -23.57 3.45
CA ALA A 99 16.18 -22.64 2.34
C ALA A 99 14.88 -21.82 2.42
N LYS A 100 14.95 -20.53 2.07
CA LYS A 100 13.76 -19.69 1.93
C LYS A 100 12.90 -20.20 0.77
N GLU A 101 11.58 -20.24 0.96
CA GLU A 101 10.68 -20.55 -0.15
C GLU A 101 10.61 -19.37 -1.12
N ILE A 102 10.47 -19.68 -2.40
CA ILE A 102 10.24 -18.68 -3.43
C ILE A 102 8.78 -18.77 -3.84
N VAL A 103 8.01 -17.73 -3.51
CA VAL A 103 6.60 -17.60 -3.88
C VAL A 103 6.49 -16.44 -4.87
N TYR A 104 5.84 -16.70 -6.00
CA TYR A 104 5.54 -15.68 -7.00
C TYR A 104 4.04 -15.42 -7.02
N ILE A 105 3.67 -14.15 -6.86
CA ILE A 105 2.29 -13.68 -6.91
C ILE A 105 2.23 -12.59 -7.98
N ASP A 106 1.36 -12.77 -8.97
CA ASP A 106 1.08 -11.74 -9.97
C ASP A 106 -0.35 -11.24 -9.90
N GLY A 107 -0.52 -10.00 -10.35
CA GLY A 107 -1.81 -9.35 -10.46
C GLY A 107 -1.85 -8.40 -11.66
N GLY A 108 -3.03 -8.21 -12.23
CA GLY A 108 -3.22 -7.24 -13.32
C GLY A 108 -2.82 -7.74 -14.71
N HIS A 109 -2.66 -9.06 -14.91
CA HIS A 109 -2.48 -9.64 -16.24
C HIS A 109 -3.62 -9.23 -17.21
N HIS A 110 -4.86 -9.27 -16.72
CA HIS A 110 -6.00 -8.62 -17.35
C HIS A 110 -6.30 -7.29 -16.64
N GLY A 111 -6.25 -6.17 -17.38
CA GLY A 111 -6.35 -4.84 -16.79
C GLY A 111 -7.71 -4.50 -16.13
N ASN A 112 -8.77 -5.27 -16.41
CA ASN A 112 -10.08 -5.13 -15.79
C ASN A 112 -10.30 -6.07 -14.59
N GLU A 113 -9.37 -6.98 -14.28
CA GLU A 113 -9.46 -7.95 -13.18
C GLU A 113 -8.64 -7.47 -11.98
N TYR A 114 -9.06 -6.32 -11.44
CA TYR A 114 -8.30 -5.58 -10.42
C TYR A 114 -8.01 -6.37 -9.14
N LEU A 115 -8.85 -7.34 -8.78
CA LEU A 115 -8.69 -8.12 -7.54
C LEU A 115 -7.34 -8.85 -7.48
N GLY A 116 -6.77 -9.26 -8.63
CA GLY A 116 -5.42 -9.83 -8.66
C GLY A 116 -4.35 -8.81 -8.29
N THR A 117 -4.44 -7.58 -8.81
CA THR A 117 -3.54 -6.47 -8.43
C THR A 117 -3.66 -6.14 -6.95
N ALA A 118 -4.89 -6.06 -6.44
CA ALA A 118 -5.16 -5.79 -5.03
C ALA A 118 -4.59 -6.89 -4.13
N LEU A 119 -4.73 -8.17 -4.50
CA LEU A 119 -4.16 -9.28 -3.74
C LEU A 119 -2.64 -9.18 -3.65
N ALA A 120 -1.93 -9.03 -4.77
CA ALA A 120 -0.48 -8.90 -4.78
C ALA A 120 0.00 -7.73 -3.92
N TRP A 121 -0.69 -6.59 -4.02
CA TRP A 121 -0.38 -5.39 -3.25
C TRP A 121 -0.67 -5.55 -1.76
N LEU A 122 -1.84 -6.07 -1.37
CA LEU A 122 -2.22 -6.29 0.03
C LEU A 122 -1.29 -7.31 0.70
N THR A 123 -0.90 -8.37 0.00
CA THR A 123 0.06 -9.34 0.51
C THR A 123 1.41 -8.69 0.80
N ALA A 124 1.95 -7.91 -0.14
CA ALA A 124 3.22 -7.21 0.08
C ALA A 124 3.13 -6.21 1.24
N LYS A 125 2.07 -5.40 1.27
CA LYS A 125 1.82 -4.42 2.33
C LYS A 125 1.74 -5.06 3.70
N TRP A 126 1.06 -6.21 3.81
CA TRP A 126 0.95 -6.95 5.06
C TRP A 126 2.33 -7.38 5.57
N TYR A 127 3.13 -8.07 4.74
CA TYR A 127 4.47 -8.53 5.18
C TYR A 127 5.39 -7.37 5.58
N ILE A 128 5.36 -6.25 4.87
CA ILE A 128 6.16 -5.06 5.23
C ILE A 128 5.70 -4.48 6.57
N ASN A 129 4.39 -4.31 6.76
CA ASN A 129 3.86 -3.76 7.99
C ASN A 129 4.12 -4.66 9.20
N GLU A 130 3.95 -5.97 9.03
CA GLU A 130 4.14 -6.95 10.10
C GLU A 130 5.61 -7.19 10.41
N TRP A 131 6.51 -7.11 9.42
CA TRP A 131 7.96 -7.04 9.66
C TRP A 131 8.31 -5.85 10.56
N ASN A 132 7.82 -4.66 10.22
CA ASN A 132 8.05 -3.44 11.00
C ASN A 132 7.42 -3.50 12.41
N ALA A 133 6.38 -4.31 12.58
CA ALA A 133 5.74 -4.56 13.87
C ALA A 133 6.44 -5.67 14.68
N GLU A 134 7.55 -6.23 14.19
CA GLU A 134 8.26 -7.36 14.80
C GLU A 134 7.36 -8.60 14.99
N ASN A 135 6.43 -8.82 14.05
CA ASN A 135 5.54 -9.97 14.09
C ASN A 135 6.27 -11.26 13.67
N GLU A 136 6.33 -12.25 14.55
CA GLU A 136 6.98 -13.54 14.33
C GLU A 136 6.47 -14.27 13.07
N GLU A 137 5.17 -14.16 12.74
CA GLU A 137 4.60 -14.83 11.55
C GLU A 137 5.20 -14.27 10.24
N ALA A 138 5.43 -12.97 10.16
CA ALA A 138 6.05 -12.36 8.99
C ALA A 138 7.56 -12.65 8.95
N ILE A 139 8.22 -12.58 10.11
CA ILE A 139 9.67 -12.83 10.25
C ILE A 139 10.02 -14.27 9.89
N ASP A 140 9.22 -15.26 10.29
CA ASP A 140 9.49 -16.68 9.99
C ASP A 140 9.35 -17.03 8.50
N VAL A 141 8.67 -16.17 7.73
CA VAL A 141 8.50 -16.33 6.27
C VAL A 141 9.61 -15.63 5.48
N LEU A 142 10.05 -14.43 5.89
CA LEU A 142 10.99 -13.57 5.15
C LEU A 142 12.47 -13.98 5.31
#